data_AF-A0A0D6QXY8-F1
#
_entry.id   AF-A0A0D6QXY8-F1
#
_cell.length_a   1.000
_cell.length_b   1.000
_cell.length_c   1.000
_cell.angle_alpha   90.00
_cell.angle_beta   90.00
_cell.angle_gamma   90.00
#
_symmetry.space_group_name_H-M   'P 1'
#
loop_
_entity.id
_entity.type
_entity.pdbx_description
1 polymer ?
#
loop_
_entity_poly.entity_id
_entity_poly.type
_entity_poly.pdbx_seq_one_letter_code
_entity_poly.pdbx_strand_id
1 'polypeptide(L)'
;MRDSSSDSSLSRILQESLDVTVALEAKLLNLISITMALGYYTVEGPWGGAGGKQWTDGTYGDIKRITLKVGDVIDSIQVQYQLLGRNEGMSVNAPLHGGEGGSEVQIAFTTSGEYVTKIKGTTKNYYGNIVVTSLTIISNVKTYGPYGKGGGDTFESKGDGKIVGFHGRAGDSLDQIGVYTYHF
;
A
#
# COMPACT_ATOMS: atom_id res chain seq x y z
N MET A 1 24.29 52.27 -21.02
CA MET A 1 23.05 51.50 -21.26
C MET A 1 23.36 50.05 -20.95
N ARG A 2 22.75 49.45 -19.92
CA ARG A 2 22.91 48.00 -19.66
C ARG A 2 22.11 47.27 -20.73
N ASP A 3 22.77 46.33 -21.38
CA ASP A 3 22.28 45.61 -22.55
C ASP A 3 21.12 44.67 -22.17
N SER A 4 19.89 45.10 -22.45
CA SER A 4 18.65 44.35 -22.22
C SER A 4 18.50 43.12 -23.13
N SER A 5 19.35 42.98 -24.16
CA SER A 5 19.32 41.83 -25.07
C SER A 5 20.04 40.59 -24.51
N SER A 6 21.00 40.81 -23.61
CA SER A 6 21.71 39.74 -22.91
C SER A 6 20.80 39.02 -21.88
N ASP A 7 19.95 39.79 -21.21
CA ASP A 7 19.03 39.31 -20.16
C ASP A 7 17.87 38.48 -20.75
N SER A 8 17.39 38.82 -21.95
CA SER A 8 16.36 38.05 -22.67
C SER A 8 16.89 36.72 -23.23
N SER A 9 18.17 36.66 -23.60
CA SER A 9 18.80 35.43 -24.08
C SER A 9 19.06 34.44 -22.95
N LEU A 10 19.52 34.92 -21.79
CA LEU A 10 19.75 34.10 -20.60
C LEU A 10 18.43 33.54 -20.05
N SER A 11 17.39 34.37 -19.94
CA SER A 11 16.06 33.92 -19.50
C SER A 11 15.46 32.84 -20.41
N ARG A 12 15.67 32.93 -21.74
CA ARG A 12 15.25 31.88 -22.68
C ARG A 12 15.98 30.56 -22.45
N ILE A 13 17.30 30.59 -22.29
CA ILE A 13 18.11 29.39 -22.03
C ILE A 13 17.69 28.72 -20.72
N LEU A 14 17.43 29.52 -19.67
CA LEU A 14 16.97 29.01 -18.39
C LEU A 14 15.59 28.34 -18.51
N GLN A 15 14.67 28.92 -19.29
CA GLN A 15 13.36 28.32 -19.53
C GLN A 15 13.47 27.00 -20.31
N GLU A 16 14.27 26.96 -21.38
CA GLU A 16 14.51 25.74 -22.15
C GLU A 16 15.13 24.63 -21.27
N SER A 17 16.08 25.00 -20.40
CA SER A 17 16.68 24.06 -19.44
C SER A 17 15.65 23.53 -18.43
N LEU A 18 14.73 24.38 -17.97
CA LEU A 18 13.66 23.98 -17.05
C LEU A 18 12.67 23.04 -17.74
N ASP A 19 12.25 23.35 -18.96
CA ASP A 19 11.33 22.53 -19.75
C ASP A 19 11.92 21.13 -20.02
N VAL A 20 13.22 21.06 -20.35
CA VAL A 20 13.93 19.78 -20.51
C VAL A 20 13.95 18.99 -19.20
N THR A 21 14.22 19.65 -18.07
CA THR A 21 14.26 19.00 -16.75
C THR A 21 12.89 18.42 -16.39
N VAL A 22 11.82 19.21 -16.54
CA VAL A 22 10.44 18.76 -16.28
C VAL A 22 10.06 17.58 -17.21
N ALA A 23 10.46 17.62 -18.48
CA ALA A 23 10.20 16.53 -19.41
C ALA A 23 10.95 15.23 -19.04
N LEU A 24 12.18 15.35 -18.53
CA LEU A 24 12.96 14.21 -18.04
C LEU A 24 12.35 13.61 -16.77
N GLU A 25 11.92 14.45 -15.82
CA GLU A 25 11.21 14.00 -14.62
C GLU A 25 9.93 13.25 -14.98
N ALA A 26 9.11 13.79 -15.88
CA ALA A 26 7.90 13.13 -16.35
C ALA A 26 8.17 11.77 -17.04
N LYS A 27 9.24 11.68 -17.83
CA LYS A 27 9.67 10.41 -18.46
C LYS A 27 10.14 9.40 -17.43
N LEU A 28 10.88 9.83 -16.41
CA LEU A 28 11.38 8.98 -15.33
C LEU A 28 10.22 8.42 -14.51
N LEU A 29 9.25 9.25 -14.13
CA LEU A 29 8.06 8.82 -13.41
C LEU A 29 7.20 7.84 -14.21
N ASN A 30 7.09 8.05 -15.52
CA ASN A 30 6.40 7.11 -16.40
C ASN A 30 7.15 5.78 -16.50
N LEU A 31 8.48 5.79 -16.58
CA LEU A 31 9.29 4.58 -16.59
C LEU A 31 9.16 3.79 -15.28
N ILE A 32 9.17 4.46 -14.12
CA ILE A 32 8.93 3.84 -12.81
C ILE A 32 7.53 3.21 -12.76
N SER A 33 6.52 3.91 -13.26
CA SER A 33 5.16 3.36 -13.33
C SER A 33 5.09 2.12 -14.23
N ILE A 34 5.83 2.13 -15.35
CA ILE A 34 5.94 1.00 -16.28
C ILE A 34 6.69 -0.17 -15.64
N THR A 35 7.80 0.04 -14.93
CA THR A 35 8.55 -1.05 -14.28
C THR A 35 7.78 -1.69 -13.13
N MET A 36 7.02 -0.88 -12.37
CA MET A 36 6.04 -1.38 -11.40
C MET A 36 4.97 -2.25 -12.09
N ALA A 37 4.46 -1.83 -13.25
CA ALA A 37 3.46 -2.56 -14.01
C ALA A 37 4.00 -3.82 -14.74
N LEU A 38 5.29 -3.83 -15.12
CA LEU A 38 5.92 -4.91 -15.90
C LEU A 38 6.47 -6.08 -15.05
N GLY A 39 6.29 -6.08 -13.73
CA GLY A 39 6.49 -7.29 -12.93
C GLY A 39 7.74 -7.34 -12.03
N TYR A 40 8.15 -6.22 -11.43
CA TYR A 40 9.08 -6.24 -10.27
C TYR A 40 8.37 -6.37 -8.92
N TYR A 41 7.13 -6.85 -8.92
CA TYR A 41 6.43 -7.21 -7.69
C TYR A 41 6.19 -8.71 -7.61
N THR A 42 6.28 -9.24 -6.40
CA THR A 42 5.83 -10.59 -6.07
C THR A 42 4.46 -10.54 -5.41
N VAL A 43 3.71 -11.63 -5.54
CA VAL A 43 2.41 -11.81 -4.89
C VAL A 43 2.58 -12.89 -3.83
N GLU A 44 2.23 -12.57 -2.58
CA GLU A 44 2.26 -13.53 -1.48
C GLU A 44 0.86 -13.72 -0.88
N GLY A 45 0.62 -14.92 -0.34
CA GLY A 45 -0.70 -15.35 0.10
C GLY A 45 -1.61 -15.75 -1.08
N PRO A 46 -2.94 -15.62 -0.95
CA PRO A 46 -3.64 -15.15 0.24
C PRO A 46 -3.67 -16.20 1.36
N TRP A 47 -3.64 -15.75 2.61
CA TRP A 47 -3.83 -16.58 3.79
C TRP A 47 -5.24 -16.40 4.34
N GLY A 48 -5.94 -17.52 4.62
CA GLY A 48 -7.31 -17.51 5.13
C GLY A 48 -8.25 -18.49 4.41
N GLY A 49 -9.56 -18.33 4.59
CA GLY A 49 -10.59 -19.25 4.10
C GLY A 49 -11.24 -18.86 2.76
N ALA A 50 -12.01 -19.79 2.20
CA ALA A 50 -12.69 -19.59 0.91
C ALA A 50 -13.96 -18.71 0.95
N GLY A 51 -14.30 -18.15 2.12
CA GLY A 51 -15.48 -17.30 2.31
C GLY A 51 -15.39 -15.97 1.56
N GLY A 52 -16.42 -15.14 1.68
CA GLY A 52 -16.46 -13.80 1.11
C GLY A 52 -16.35 -13.74 -0.43
N LYS A 53 -16.17 -12.52 -0.93
CA LYS A 53 -15.90 -12.21 -2.35
C LYS A 53 -14.44 -11.82 -2.53
N GLN A 54 -13.85 -12.21 -3.66
CA GLN A 54 -12.48 -11.82 -4.01
C GLN A 54 -12.37 -10.32 -4.25
N TRP A 55 -11.27 -9.73 -3.83
CA TRP A 55 -10.93 -8.34 -4.05
C TRP A 55 -9.42 -8.17 -4.30
N THR A 56 -9.08 -7.08 -4.98
CA THR A 56 -7.70 -6.60 -5.13
C THR A 56 -7.72 -5.09 -5.21
N ASP A 57 -6.78 -4.45 -4.52
CA ASP A 57 -6.54 -3.02 -4.68
C ASP A 57 -5.66 -2.73 -5.91
N GLY A 58 -4.94 -3.74 -6.42
CA GLY A 58 -3.84 -3.53 -7.36
C GLY A 58 -2.57 -3.04 -6.66
N THR A 59 -1.71 -2.34 -7.39
CA THR A 59 -0.41 -1.85 -6.91
C THR A 59 -0.33 -0.33 -6.97
N TYR A 60 0.23 0.29 -5.94
CA TYR A 60 0.39 1.73 -5.80
C TYR A 60 1.82 2.13 -5.40
N GLY A 61 2.01 3.38 -4.98
CA GLY A 61 3.24 3.84 -4.32
C GLY A 61 3.29 3.43 -2.85
N ASP A 62 3.64 4.38 -1.97
CA ASP A 62 3.62 4.16 -0.52
C ASP A 62 2.21 3.91 0.03
N ILE A 63 2.13 3.11 1.08
CA ILE A 63 0.96 3.07 1.96
C ILE A 63 1.06 4.23 2.96
N LYS A 64 0.03 5.09 3.00
CA LYS A 64 -0.03 6.23 3.94
C LYS A 64 -0.78 5.90 5.22
N ARG A 65 -1.85 5.10 5.11
CA ARG A 65 -2.64 4.66 6.26
C ARG A 65 -3.24 3.28 6.00
N ILE A 66 -3.29 2.44 7.04
CA ILE A 66 -4.14 1.27 7.09
C ILE A 66 -5.17 1.49 8.19
N THR A 67 -6.45 1.36 7.86
CA THR A 67 -7.55 1.36 8.82
C THR A 67 -8.07 -0.06 8.94
N LEU A 68 -8.13 -0.58 10.16
CA LEU A 68 -8.69 -1.89 10.46
C LEU A 68 -9.95 -1.72 11.31
N LYS A 69 -10.94 -2.58 11.10
CA LYS A 69 -12.02 -2.82 12.05
C LYS A 69 -11.75 -4.14 12.76
N VAL A 70 -11.70 -4.08 14.10
CA VAL A 70 -11.09 -5.14 14.92
C VAL A 70 -12.01 -5.51 16.08
N GLY A 71 -12.38 -6.79 16.14
CA GLY A 71 -13.07 -7.41 17.27
C GLY A 71 -12.33 -8.66 17.74
N ASP A 72 -13.05 -9.78 17.79
CA ASP A 72 -12.46 -11.10 18.02
C ASP A 72 -11.58 -11.55 16.83
N VAL A 73 -11.90 -11.03 15.65
CA VAL A 73 -11.20 -11.25 14.37
C VAL A 73 -10.96 -9.90 13.68
N ILE A 74 -10.37 -9.91 12.49
CA ILE A 74 -10.30 -8.73 11.63
C ILE A 74 -11.61 -8.65 10.84
N ASP A 75 -12.45 -7.67 11.16
CA ASP A 75 -13.74 -7.47 10.51
C ASP A 75 -13.55 -6.83 9.12
N SER A 76 -12.67 -5.84 8.99
CA SER A 76 -12.34 -5.24 7.69
C SER A 76 -11.00 -4.53 7.66
N ILE A 77 -10.56 -4.23 6.43
CA ILE A 77 -9.37 -3.42 6.12
C ILE A 77 -9.73 -2.38 5.04
N GLN A 78 -9.21 -1.17 5.21
CA GLN A 78 -9.15 -0.15 4.16
C GLN A 78 -7.76 0.48 4.15
N VAL A 79 -7.22 0.71 2.95
CA VAL A 79 -5.87 1.23 2.79
C VAL A 79 -5.90 2.55 2.01
N GLN A 80 -5.14 3.52 2.50
CA GLN A 80 -4.87 4.75 1.79
C GLN A 80 -3.49 4.66 1.15
N TYR A 81 -3.45 4.77 -0.17
CA TYR A 81 -2.24 4.66 -0.97
C TYR A 81 -1.82 6.00 -1.56
N GLN A 82 -0.52 6.20 -1.75
CA GLN A 82 0.02 7.27 -2.57
C GLN A 82 -0.13 6.92 -4.06
N LEU A 83 -0.62 7.88 -4.84
CA LEU A 83 -0.67 7.77 -6.29
C LEU A 83 0.73 7.95 -6.89
N LEU A 84 0.96 7.29 -8.03
CA LEU A 84 2.20 7.39 -8.80
C LEU A 84 2.03 8.30 -10.02
N GLY A 85 3.15 8.59 -10.70
CA GLY A 85 3.15 9.33 -11.96
C GLY A 85 2.77 10.79 -11.78
N ARG A 86 1.90 11.31 -12.66
CA ARG A 86 1.49 12.74 -12.65
C ARG A 86 0.76 13.18 -11.38
N ASN A 87 0.30 12.22 -10.59
CA ASN A 87 -0.46 12.43 -9.37
C ASN A 87 0.37 12.14 -8.11
N GLU A 88 1.69 12.00 -8.26
CA GLU A 88 2.58 11.78 -7.13
C GLU A 88 2.45 12.88 -6.07
N GLY A 89 2.35 12.47 -4.81
CA GLY A 89 2.09 13.35 -3.67
C GLY A 89 0.61 13.42 -3.27
N MET A 90 -0.31 12.99 -4.15
CA MET A 90 -1.71 12.76 -3.78
C MET A 90 -1.92 11.34 -3.24
N SER A 91 -3.03 11.14 -2.52
CA SER A 91 -3.43 9.83 -1.98
C SER A 91 -4.87 9.48 -2.31
N VAL A 92 -5.14 8.18 -2.43
CA VAL A 92 -6.49 7.64 -2.67
C VAL A 92 -6.82 6.60 -1.60
N ASN A 93 -8.08 6.56 -1.15
CA ASN A 93 -8.58 5.46 -0.33
C ASN A 93 -9.06 4.34 -1.26
N ALA A 94 -8.55 3.13 -1.04
CA ALA A 94 -9.12 1.95 -1.65
C ALA A 94 -10.52 1.62 -1.08
N PRO A 95 -11.30 0.75 -1.75
CA PRO A 95 -12.53 0.23 -1.18
C PRO A 95 -12.29 -0.40 0.20
N LEU A 96 -13.31 -0.36 1.06
CA LEU A 96 -13.33 -1.12 2.30
C LEU A 96 -13.58 -2.60 1.99
N HIS A 97 -12.77 -3.50 2.55
CA HIS A 97 -12.92 -4.95 2.37
C HIS A 97 -13.26 -5.60 3.70
N GLY A 98 -14.49 -6.10 3.83
CA GLY A 98 -15.01 -6.75 5.04
C GLY A 98 -16.29 -6.07 5.54
N GLY A 99 -16.64 -6.35 6.80
CA GLY A 99 -17.84 -5.83 7.44
C GLY A 99 -17.61 -4.60 8.33
N GLU A 100 -18.72 -4.14 8.90
CA GLU A 100 -18.79 -2.97 9.80
C GLU A 100 -18.61 -3.33 11.29
N GLY A 101 -18.30 -4.61 11.58
CA GLY A 101 -18.04 -5.12 12.94
C GLY A 101 -16.84 -4.46 13.62
N GLY A 102 -16.56 -4.85 14.86
CA GLY A 102 -15.36 -4.41 15.58
C GLY A 102 -15.23 -2.90 15.81
N SER A 103 -14.12 -2.53 16.47
CA SER A 103 -13.71 -1.14 16.69
C SER A 103 -12.65 -0.72 15.69
N GLU A 104 -12.68 0.55 15.28
CA GLU A 104 -11.72 1.07 14.32
C GLU A 104 -10.33 1.29 14.96
N VAL A 105 -9.28 0.92 14.23
CA VAL A 105 -7.89 1.22 14.54
C VAL A 105 -7.24 1.81 13.30
N GLN A 106 -6.60 2.97 13.45
CA GLN A 106 -5.86 3.62 12.36
C GLN A 106 -4.35 3.51 12.58
N ILE A 107 -3.64 3.07 11.53
CA ILE A 107 -2.19 2.96 11.49
C ILE A 107 -1.70 3.96 10.43
N ALA A 108 -1.14 5.08 10.87
CA ALA A 108 -0.60 6.11 9.98
C ALA A 108 0.93 6.03 9.90
N PHE A 109 1.47 6.00 8.68
CA PHE A 109 2.91 5.97 8.41
C PHE A 109 3.40 7.39 8.15
N THR A 110 3.74 8.11 9.23
CA THR A 110 4.10 9.54 9.19
C THR A 110 5.61 9.79 9.23
N THR A 111 6.40 8.77 9.54
CA THR A 111 7.87 8.90 9.54
C THR A 111 8.37 9.00 8.11
N SER A 112 9.26 9.96 7.82
CA SER A 112 9.83 10.11 6.48
C SER A 112 10.61 8.85 6.09
N GLY A 113 10.35 8.31 4.90
CA GLY A 113 10.94 7.07 4.41
C GLY A 113 10.42 5.78 5.07
N GLU A 114 9.33 5.85 5.85
CA GLU A 114 8.68 4.67 6.38
C GLU A 114 7.82 3.98 5.32
N TYR A 115 8.00 2.67 5.17
CA TYR A 115 7.21 1.83 4.30
C TYR A 115 6.98 0.46 4.94
N VAL A 116 5.84 -0.14 4.61
CA VAL A 116 5.46 -1.46 5.10
C VAL A 116 6.35 -2.50 4.41
N THR A 117 6.96 -3.38 5.19
CA THR A 117 7.84 -4.45 4.69
C THR A 117 7.17 -5.81 4.79
N LYS A 118 6.43 -6.06 5.87
CA LYS A 118 5.95 -7.39 6.20
C LYS A 118 4.58 -7.34 6.87
N ILE A 119 3.76 -8.36 6.61
CA ILE A 119 2.61 -8.67 7.46
C ILE A 119 2.78 -10.05 8.08
N LYS A 120 2.20 -10.23 9.26
CA LYS A 120 2.00 -11.55 9.87
C LYS A 120 0.71 -11.59 10.65
N GLY A 121 0.18 -12.78 10.88
CA GLY A 121 -1.11 -12.91 11.54
C GLY A 121 -1.47 -14.35 11.83
N THR A 122 -2.75 -14.55 12.17
CA THR A 122 -3.32 -15.89 12.39
C THR A 122 -4.67 -16.03 11.72
N THR A 123 -5.04 -17.25 11.35
CA THR A 123 -6.34 -17.60 10.77
C THR A 123 -6.96 -18.76 11.54
N LYS A 124 -8.28 -18.75 11.69
CA LYS A 124 -9.00 -19.87 12.34
C LYS A 124 -10.45 -19.94 11.88
N ASN A 125 -11.09 -21.08 12.14
CA ASN A 125 -12.53 -21.20 12.00
C ASN A 125 -13.25 -20.27 13.01
N TYR A 126 -14.04 -19.35 12.49
CA TYR A 126 -14.89 -18.44 13.23
C TYR A 126 -16.31 -18.57 12.67
N TYR A 127 -17.21 -19.14 13.48
CA TYR A 127 -18.61 -19.43 13.10
C TYR A 127 -18.75 -20.19 11.76
N GLY A 128 -17.89 -21.18 11.52
CA GLY A 128 -17.97 -22.04 10.33
C GLY A 128 -17.12 -21.58 9.14
N ASN A 129 -16.56 -20.36 9.17
CA ASN A 129 -15.68 -19.84 8.11
C ASN A 129 -14.25 -19.64 8.63
N ILE A 130 -13.23 -19.97 7.84
CA ILE A 130 -11.85 -19.62 8.19
C ILE A 130 -11.63 -18.14 7.84
N VAL A 131 -11.27 -17.33 8.82
CA VAL A 131 -11.06 -15.88 8.66
C VAL A 131 -9.72 -15.44 9.26
N VAL A 132 -9.25 -14.25 8.88
CA VAL A 132 -8.08 -13.60 9.47
C VAL A 132 -8.44 -13.11 10.88
N THR A 133 -7.79 -13.66 11.89
CA THR A 133 -8.11 -13.40 13.30
C THR A 133 -7.13 -12.47 14.00
N SER A 134 -5.93 -12.32 13.43
CA SER A 134 -5.04 -11.25 13.81
C SER A 134 -4.19 -10.75 12.65
N LEU A 135 -3.79 -9.47 12.74
CA LEU A 135 -2.84 -8.85 11.84
C LEU A 135 -1.81 -8.03 12.62
N THR A 136 -0.55 -8.19 12.24
CA THR A 136 0.56 -7.34 12.66
C THR A 136 1.17 -6.77 11.40
N ILE A 137 1.31 -5.44 11.35
CA ILE A 137 1.94 -4.73 10.25
C ILE A 137 3.35 -4.32 10.68
N ILE A 138 4.35 -4.63 9.87
CA ILE A 138 5.75 -4.34 10.16
C ILE A 138 6.25 -3.40 9.07
N SER A 139 6.80 -2.25 9.48
CA SER A 139 7.51 -1.33 8.61
C SER A 139 9.02 -1.45 8.80
N ASN A 140 9.79 -0.79 7.94
CA ASN A 140 11.24 -0.59 8.13
C ASN A 140 11.58 0.25 9.38
N VAL A 141 10.59 0.83 10.07
CA VAL A 141 10.77 1.66 11.26
C VAL A 141 10.32 0.93 12.53
N LYS A 142 9.10 0.36 12.54
CA LYS A 142 8.53 -0.27 13.74
C LYS A 142 7.44 -1.29 13.40
N THR A 143 6.95 -1.95 14.45
CA THR A 143 5.86 -2.93 14.38
C THR A 143 4.57 -2.34 14.95
N TYR A 144 3.44 -2.65 14.31
CA TYR A 144 2.09 -2.22 14.67
C TYR A 144 1.20 -3.46 14.90
N GLY A 145 0.59 -3.57 16.08
CA GLY A 145 -0.24 -4.71 16.47
C GLY A 145 0.46 -5.66 17.47
N PRO A 146 0.01 -6.93 17.59
CA PRO A 146 -1.07 -7.54 16.82
C PRO A 146 -2.43 -6.90 17.10
N TYR A 147 -3.26 -6.83 16.07
CA TYR A 147 -4.68 -6.45 16.15
C TYR A 147 -5.53 -7.70 16.02
N GLY A 148 -6.65 -7.75 16.75
CA GLY A 148 -7.52 -8.93 16.87
C GLY A 148 -7.08 -9.86 18.00
N LYS A 149 -7.97 -10.76 18.44
CA LYS A 149 -7.64 -11.72 19.51
C LYS A 149 -6.74 -12.86 19.02
N GLY A 150 -6.66 -13.08 17.71
CA GLY A 150 -5.82 -14.09 17.09
C GLY A 150 -6.22 -15.54 17.38
N GLY A 151 -5.24 -16.43 17.19
CA GLY A 151 -5.33 -17.87 17.41
C GLY A 151 -5.55 -18.66 16.11
N GLY A 152 -5.21 -19.95 16.13
CA GLY A 152 -5.21 -20.82 14.95
C GLY A 152 -3.86 -20.82 14.22
N ASP A 153 -3.90 -21.01 12.91
CA ASP A 153 -2.70 -21.18 12.08
C ASP A 153 -2.03 -19.83 11.82
N THR A 154 -0.71 -19.77 11.92
CA THR A 154 0.07 -18.56 11.68
C THR A 154 0.40 -18.37 10.22
N PHE A 155 0.47 -17.11 9.78
CA PHE A 155 1.05 -16.75 8.48
C PHE A 155 1.98 -15.55 8.61
N GLU A 156 2.91 -15.43 7.67
CA GLU A 156 3.72 -14.24 7.45
C GLU A 156 4.15 -14.11 5.99
N SER A 157 4.27 -12.89 5.48
CA SER A 157 4.93 -12.61 4.20
C SER A 157 6.45 -12.70 4.35
N LYS A 158 7.23 -12.71 3.26
CA LYS A 158 8.70 -12.85 3.33
C LYS A 158 9.38 -11.66 3.99
N GLY A 159 8.93 -10.44 3.66
CA GLY A 159 9.54 -9.20 4.15
C GLY A 159 10.83 -8.81 3.43
N ASP A 160 11.00 -9.23 2.18
CA ASP A 160 12.15 -9.00 1.29
C ASP A 160 11.91 -7.83 0.31
N GLY A 161 11.01 -6.92 0.65
CA GLY A 161 10.69 -5.76 -0.16
C GLY A 161 9.68 -4.84 0.52
N LYS A 162 9.04 -4.01 -0.29
CA LYS A 162 8.06 -3.01 0.13
C LYS A 162 6.66 -3.45 -0.28
N ILE A 163 5.73 -3.49 0.65
CA ILE A 163 4.33 -3.78 0.35
C ILE A 163 3.68 -2.55 -0.29
N VAL A 164 3.09 -2.75 -1.47
CA VAL A 164 2.52 -1.69 -2.33
C VAL A 164 1.06 -1.92 -2.68
N GLY A 165 0.45 -2.96 -2.12
CA GLY A 165 -0.94 -3.29 -2.36
C GLY A 165 -1.37 -4.53 -1.58
N PHE A 166 -2.68 -4.67 -1.43
CA PHE A 166 -3.30 -5.83 -0.80
C PHE A 166 -4.32 -6.49 -1.74
N HIS A 167 -4.55 -7.77 -1.52
CA HIS A 167 -5.61 -8.55 -2.16
C HIS A 167 -6.16 -9.58 -1.18
N GLY A 168 -7.28 -10.21 -1.50
CA GLY A 168 -7.83 -11.26 -0.66
C GLY A 168 -9.28 -11.59 -0.93
N ARG A 169 -9.98 -11.98 0.13
CA ARG A 169 -11.44 -12.22 0.11
C ARG A 169 -12.06 -11.63 1.37
N ALA A 170 -13.27 -11.11 1.23
CA ALA A 170 -13.99 -10.53 2.35
C ALA A 170 -15.51 -10.66 2.20
N GLY A 171 -16.16 -10.93 3.33
CA GLY A 171 -17.60 -10.91 3.54
C GLY A 171 -17.91 -10.02 4.74
N ASP A 172 -18.59 -10.56 5.75
CA ASP A 172 -18.82 -9.85 7.03
C ASP A 172 -17.53 -9.70 7.86
N SER A 173 -16.49 -10.49 7.53
CA SER A 173 -15.14 -10.40 8.08
C SER A 173 -14.10 -10.48 6.97
N LEU A 174 -12.84 -10.25 7.31
CA LEU A 174 -11.73 -10.47 6.38
C LEU A 174 -11.41 -11.96 6.29
N ASP A 175 -11.94 -12.64 5.27
CA ASP A 175 -11.76 -14.09 5.08
C ASP A 175 -10.31 -14.44 4.69
N GLN A 176 -9.70 -13.63 3.83
CA GLN A 176 -8.37 -13.82 3.27
C GLN A 176 -7.61 -12.51 3.11
N ILE A 177 -6.29 -12.55 3.27
CA ILE A 177 -5.41 -11.44 2.96
C ILE A 177 -4.10 -11.92 2.30
N GLY A 178 -3.65 -11.17 1.31
CA GLY A 178 -2.37 -11.31 0.66
C GLY A 178 -1.82 -9.95 0.26
N VAL A 179 -0.58 -9.92 -0.20
CA VAL A 179 0.17 -8.69 -0.45
C VAL A 179 0.84 -8.68 -1.82
N TYR A 180 0.97 -7.50 -2.39
CA TYR A 180 1.87 -7.19 -3.50
C TYR A 180 3.14 -6.55 -2.94
N THR A 181 4.29 -7.17 -3.20
CA THR A 181 5.59 -6.72 -2.67
C THR A 181 6.48 -6.26 -3.82
N TYR A 182 6.87 -4.99 -3.84
CA TYR A 182 7.85 -4.44 -4.77
C TYR A 182 9.28 -4.61 -4.24
N HIS A 183 10.20 -4.99 -5.14
CA HIS A 183 11.62 -5.17 -4.83
C HIS A 183 12.45 -4.06 -5.50
N PHE A 184 13.38 -3.49 -4.75
CA PHE A 184 14.28 -2.41 -5.15
C PHE A 184 15.74 -2.88 -5.21
#